data_AF-A0AA40C035-F1
#
_entry.id   AF-A0AA40C035-F1
#
_cell.length_a   1.000
_cell.length_b   1.000
_cell.length_c   1.000
_cell.angle_alpha   90.00
_cell.angle_beta   90.00
_cell.angle_gamma   90.00
#
_symmetry.space_group_name_H-M   'P 1'
#
loop_
_entity.id
_entity.type
_entity.pdbx_description
1 polymer ?
#
loop_
_entity_poly.entity_id
_entity_poly.type
_entity_poly.pdbx_seq_one_letter_code
_entity_poly.pdbx_strand_id
1 'polypeptide(L)'
;MTSITSRPPPAVSLSAASTSASTSSAVLDPPAVRFTKTQDLFDAIYHTRGDSLTVTSIMYLTNFTKIERAREKQGRKFRFRDYDSNSQILIITITTDLHEELHKRLYDELIGQIRDMGLKNGWRNIGSAKRLTQQGHSGRSGKEGDSTGGPDPQRAAKGAWPTLVIEAGFSQSLGSLRLAIQRWFSLSNHEVKVVLLAKFNGTTILLEKWEEEIQVRPGATTTRHSFQHLTPVLRQSITITQNTTTNPISYNVTRGALVLSFRLLFLRDPGHGEGDFVFSLQELEEYAKKVWAQV
;
A
#
# COMPACT_ATOMS: atom_id res chain seq x y z
N MET A 1 55.27 -40.98 35.95
CA MET A 1 53.84 -40.72 36.19
C MET A 1 53.74 -39.46 37.03
N THR A 2 53.58 -38.33 36.34
CA THR A 2 53.55 -36.98 36.89
C THR A 2 52.67 -36.19 35.93
N SER A 3 51.46 -35.81 36.36
CA SER A 3 50.55 -35.03 35.54
C SER A 3 50.31 -33.68 36.22
N ILE A 4 50.68 -32.64 35.49
CA ILE A 4 50.66 -31.23 35.84
C ILE A 4 49.25 -30.69 35.57
N THR A 5 48.60 -30.16 36.59
CA THR A 5 47.32 -29.44 36.50
C THR A 5 47.56 -28.01 36.02
N SER A 6 47.20 -27.69 34.78
CA SER A 6 47.14 -26.32 34.25
C SER A 6 45.73 -25.74 34.40
N ARG A 7 45.62 -24.63 35.13
CA ARG A 7 44.38 -23.84 35.33
C ARG A 7 44.12 -22.95 34.11
N PRO A 8 42.87 -22.83 33.59
CA PRO A 8 42.58 -21.94 32.48
C PRO A 8 42.39 -20.48 32.95
N PRO A 9 42.61 -19.47 32.06
CA PRO A 9 42.54 -18.05 32.37
C PRO A 9 41.09 -17.53 32.46
N PRO A 10 40.85 -16.33 33.04
CA PRO A 10 39.49 -15.82 33.26
C PRO A 10 38.82 -15.40 31.95
N ALA A 11 37.53 -15.70 31.84
CA ALA A 11 36.69 -15.32 30.72
C ALA A 11 36.48 -13.79 30.68
N VAL A 12 36.82 -13.18 29.55
CA VAL A 12 36.57 -11.78 29.24
C VAL A 12 35.08 -11.59 28.99
N SER A 13 34.41 -10.80 29.85
CA SER A 13 33.03 -10.36 29.63
C SER A 13 32.97 -9.36 28.49
N LEU A 14 32.47 -9.80 27.33
CA LEU A 14 32.06 -8.93 26.24
C LEU A 14 30.65 -8.42 26.52
N SER A 15 30.54 -7.15 26.91
CA SER A 15 29.27 -6.43 26.94
C SER A 15 28.72 -6.37 25.51
N ALA A 16 27.64 -7.09 25.25
CA ALA A 16 26.89 -6.93 24.01
C ALA A 16 26.27 -5.53 24.00
N ALA A 17 26.87 -4.63 23.24
CA ALA A 17 26.29 -3.33 22.94
C ALA A 17 24.98 -3.55 22.19
N SER A 18 23.91 -3.04 22.79
CA SER A 18 22.56 -3.01 22.25
C SER A 18 22.57 -2.33 20.88
N THR A 19 22.40 -3.11 19.81
CA THR A 19 22.24 -2.57 18.46
C THR A 19 20.87 -1.91 18.38
N SER A 20 20.86 -0.60 18.59
CA SER A 20 19.74 0.31 18.37
C SER A 20 19.28 0.26 16.91
N ALA A 21 17.95 0.17 16.75
CA ALA A 21 17.11 0.51 15.60
C ALA A 21 17.84 0.81 14.28
N SER A 22 17.69 -0.12 13.33
CA SER A 22 17.96 0.12 11.91
C SER A 22 17.03 1.22 11.37
N THR A 23 17.58 2.39 11.12
CA THR A 23 17.01 3.44 10.29
C THR A 23 16.75 2.84 8.89
N SER A 24 15.49 2.65 8.49
CA SER A 24 15.19 2.22 7.13
C SER A 24 15.52 3.37 6.18
N SER A 25 16.64 3.28 5.47
CA SER A 25 16.89 4.13 4.31
C SER A 25 15.78 3.86 3.30
N ALA A 26 14.90 4.84 3.07
CA ALA A 26 13.90 4.75 2.01
C ALA A 26 14.63 4.49 0.68
N VAL A 27 14.40 3.33 0.08
CA VAL A 27 14.87 3.05 -1.28
C VAL A 27 14.13 4.02 -2.18
N LEU A 28 14.84 4.99 -2.76
CA LEU A 28 14.25 5.95 -3.69
C LEU A 28 14.20 5.29 -5.07
N ASP A 29 12.99 5.11 -5.60
CA ASP A 29 12.84 4.64 -6.96
C ASP A 29 13.17 5.75 -7.95
N PRO A 30 14.02 5.49 -8.97
CA PRO A 30 14.13 6.37 -10.12
C PRO A 30 12.85 6.28 -10.97
N PRO A 31 12.39 7.39 -11.58
CA PRO A 31 13.02 8.71 -11.56
C PRO A 31 12.81 9.46 -10.24
N ALA A 32 13.89 10.03 -9.71
CA ALA A 32 13.87 10.91 -8.55
C ALA A 32 14.29 12.32 -8.96
N VAL A 33 13.45 13.31 -8.66
CA VAL A 33 13.73 14.73 -8.93
C VAL A 33 13.83 15.51 -7.63
N ARG A 34 14.73 16.49 -7.61
CA ARG A 34 14.81 17.43 -6.49
C ARG A 34 13.82 18.56 -6.71
N PHE A 35 13.00 18.86 -5.71
CA PHE A 35 12.10 20.01 -5.80
C PHE A 35 12.87 21.33 -5.76
N THR A 36 12.68 22.15 -6.79
CA THR A 36 13.22 23.52 -6.90
C THR A 36 12.09 24.53 -6.96
N LYS A 37 11.23 24.40 -7.97
CA LYS A 37 10.04 25.21 -8.21
C LYS A 37 8.94 24.34 -8.82
N THR A 38 7.70 24.79 -8.68
CA THR A 38 6.53 24.00 -9.12
C THR A 38 6.49 23.76 -10.63
N GLN A 39 6.99 24.70 -11.43
CA GLN A 39 7.01 24.54 -12.89
C GLN A 39 7.91 23.36 -13.30
N ASP A 40 9.14 23.30 -12.78
CA ASP A 40 10.08 22.20 -13.10
C ASP A 40 9.51 20.85 -12.67
N LEU A 41 8.83 20.80 -11.51
CA LEU A 41 8.16 19.59 -11.06
C LEU A 41 7.07 19.15 -12.04
N PHE A 42 6.26 20.09 -12.52
CA PHE A 42 5.17 19.76 -13.44
C PHE A 42 5.71 19.35 -14.80
N ASP A 43 6.74 20.02 -15.29
CA ASP A 43 7.43 19.63 -16.51
C ASP A 43 8.02 18.21 -16.37
N ALA A 44 8.63 17.88 -15.23
CA ALA A 44 9.11 16.52 -14.94
C ALA A 44 7.98 15.48 -14.93
N ILE A 45 6.82 15.80 -14.34
CA ILE A 45 5.64 14.92 -14.36
C ILE A 45 5.19 14.66 -15.80
N TYR A 46 5.05 15.69 -16.64
CA TYR A 46 4.61 15.55 -18.02
C TYR A 46 5.56 14.73 -18.91
N HIS A 47 6.85 14.68 -18.57
CA HIS A 47 7.86 13.93 -19.33
C HIS A 47 8.19 12.56 -18.74
N THR A 48 7.59 12.20 -17.61
CA THR A 48 7.83 10.89 -16.99
C THR A 48 7.06 9.82 -17.74
N ARG A 49 7.77 8.76 -18.16
CA ARG A 49 7.19 7.62 -18.92
C ARG A 49 6.59 6.53 -18.03
N GLY A 50 6.93 6.52 -16.74
CA GLY A 50 6.38 5.58 -15.76
C GLY A 50 5.09 6.07 -15.11
N ASP A 51 4.54 5.27 -14.22
CA ASP A 51 3.39 5.63 -13.37
C ASP A 51 3.77 6.32 -12.05
N SER A 52 5.05 6.65 -11.86
CA SER A 52 5.49 7.30 -10.64
C SER A 52 6.63 8.29 -10.85
N LEU A 53 6.67 9.29 -9.98
CA LEU A 53 7.78 10.21 -9.85
C LEU A 53 8.07 10.44 -8.36
N THR A 54 9.31 10.18 -7.96
CA THR A 54 9.78 10.48 -6.60
C THR A 54 10.31 11.91 -6.56
N VAL A 55 9.80 12.72 -5.63
CA VAL A 55 10.20 14.12 -5.45
C VAL A 55 10.84 14.26 -4.08
N THR A 56 12.07 14.76 -4.05
CA THR A 56 12.87 14.94 -2.83
C THR A 56 13.03 16.42 -2.49
N SER A 57 13.56 16.72 -1.29
CA SER A 57 13.84 18.08 -0.82
C SER A 57 12.61 18.99 -0.76
N ILE A 58 11.44 18.44 -0.41
CA ILE A 58 10.24 19.25 -0.14
C ILE A 58 10.40 19.87 1.25
N MET A 59 11.26 20.89 1.32
CA MET A 59 11.56 21.58 2.57
C MET A 59 10.31 22.31 3.08
N TYR A 60 9.91 21.97 4.30
CA TYR A 60 8.79 22.57 5.04
C TYR A 60 7.39 22.39 4.43
N LEU A 61 6.37 22.49 5.29
CA LEU A 61 4.94 22.48 4.92
C LEU A 61 4.62 23.53 3.84
N THR A 62 5.41 24.60 3.74
CA THR A 62 5.23 25.70 2.78
C THR A 62 5.43 25.22 1.33
N ASN A 63 6.44 24.41 1.05
CA ASN A 63 6.66 23.90 -0.31
C ASN A 63 5.60 22.86 -0.69
N PHE A 64 5.27 21.94 0.21
CA PHE A 64 4.17 21.00 -0.04
C PHE A 64 2.86 21.75 -0.33
N THR A 65 2.50 22.73 0.51
CA THR A 65 1.30 23.57 0.30
C THR A 65 1.33 24.35 -1.02
N LYS A 66 2.50 24.84 -1.46
CA LYS A 66 2.66 25.48 -2.77
C LYS A 66 2.37 24.51 -3.91
N ILE A 67 2.91 23.28 -3.84
CA ILE A 67 2.67 22.23 -4.83
C ILE A 67 1.18 21.86 -4.83
N GLU A 68 0.56 21.71 -3.66
CA GLU A 68 -0.89 21.45 -3.54
C GLU A 68 -1.71 22.52 -4.24
N ARG A 69 -1.49 23.80 -3.91
CA ARG A 69 -2.23 24.92 -4.49
C ARG A 69 -2.06 25.00 -6.00
N ALA A 70 -0.85 24.74 -6.50
CA ALA A 70 -0.59 24.74 -7.93
C ALA A 70 -1.28 23.56 -8.64
N ARG A 71 -1.28 22.38 -8.02
CA ARG A 71 -1.99 21.19 -8.51
C ARG A 71 -3.50 21.44 -8.60
N GLU A 72 -4.10 22.04 -7.57
CA GLU A 72 -5.52 22.41 -7.56
C GLU A 72 -5.85 23.38 -8.70
N LYS A 73 -5.01 24.40 -8.92
CA LYS A 73 -5.17 25.35 -10.05
C LYS A 73 -5.12 24.69 -11.43
N GLN A 74 -4.44 23.55 -11.57
CA GLN A 74 -4.35 22.79 -12.82
C GLN A 74 -5.38 21.67 -12.93
N GLY A 75 -6.34 21.57 -11.99
CA GLY A 75 -7.40 20.56 -12.02
C GLY A 75 -6.97 19.16 -11.58
N ARG A 76 -5.91 19.03 -10.76
CA ARG A 76 -5.49 17.76 -10.12
C ARG A 76 -5.17 16.60 -11.09
N LYS A 77 -4.37 16.87 -12.13
CA LYS A 77 -3.98 15.90 -13.17
C LYS A 77 -3.10 14.71 -12.72
N PHE A 78 -2.62 14.69 -11.48
CA PHE A 78 -1.79 13.63 -10.90
C PHE A 78 -2.14 13.46 -9.41
N ARG A 79 -1.68 12.38 -8.75
CA ARG A 79 -2.04 12.07 -7.35
C ARG A 79 -0.83 12.08 -6.42
N PHE A 80 -1.04 12.47 -5.16
CA PHE A 80 -0.02 12.40 -4.11
C PHE A 80 -0.14 11.07 -3.34
N ARG A 81 0.45 10.01 -3.89
CA ARG A 81 0.42 8.65 -3.31
C ARG A 81 0.91 8.64 -1.87
N ASP A 82 2.03 9.30 -1.63
CA ASP A 82 2.66 9.33 -0.31
C ASP A 82 3.44 10.61 -0.13
N TYR A 83 3.08 11.40 0.88
CA TYR A 83 3.89 12.48 1.37
C TYR A 83 4.36 12.16 2.78
N ASP A 84 5.67 12.18 2.95
CA ASP A 84 6.33 12.02 4.23
C ASP A 84 7.01 13.32 4.66
N SER A 85 6.46 13.99 5.67
CA SER A 85 7.03 15.23 6.15
C SER A 85 8.41 15.06 6.79
N ASN A 86 8.69 13.88 7.35
CA ASN A 86 9.95 13.62 8.06
C ASN A 86 11.11 13.44 7.08
N SER A 87 10.91 12.65 6.03
CA SER A 87 11.91 12.45 4.98
C SER A 87 11.87 13.51 3.88
N GLN A 88 10.85 14.36 3.86
CA GLN A 88 10.62 15.39 2.82
C GLN A 88 10.51 14.80 1.41
N ILE A 89 9.95 13.58 1.33
CA ILE A 89 9.72 12.84 0.10
C ILE A 89 8.23 12.90 -0.24
N LEU A 90 7.94 13.16 -1.51
CA LEU A 90 6.62 13.01 -2.11
C LEU A 90 6.72 12.02 -3.26
N ILE A 91 5.88 10.99 -3.23
CA ILE A 91 5.67 10.07 -4.34
C ILE A 91 4.41 10.51 -5.06
N ILE A 92 4.56 10.79 -6.36
CA ILE A 92 3.47 11.19 -7.25
C ILE A 92 3.09 9.99 -8.10
N THR A 93 1.79 9.67 -8.18
CA THR A 93 1.25 8.74 -9.19
C THR A 93 0.97 9.50 -10.48
N ILE A 94 1.43 8.94 -11.59
CA ILE A 94 1.11 9.37 -12.95
C ILE A 94 0.08 8.40 -13.51
N THR A 95 -1.07 8.93 -13.91
CA THR A 95 -2.21 8.13 -14.38
C THR A 95 -2.01 7.77 -15.86
N THR A 96 -1.50 6.58 -16.12
CA THR A 96 -1.50 5.97 -17.47
C THR A 96 -2.64 4.96 -17.60
N ASP A 97 -2.98 4.56 -18.82
CA ASP A 97 -4.05 3.58 -19.05
C ASP A 97 -3.74 2.24 -18.37
N LEU A 98 -2.50 1.74 -18.51
CA LEU A 98 -2.04 0.54 -17.81
C LEU A 98 -2.15 0.67 -16.28
N HIS A 99 -1.76 1.83 -15.74
CA HIS A 99 -1.85 2.07 -14.31
C HIS A 99 -3.30 2.04 -13.82
N GLU A 100 -4.19 2.75 -14.50
CA GLU A 100 -5.60 2.83 -14.11
C GLU A 100 -6.28 1.46 -14.25
N GLU A 101 -5.98 0.69 -15.30
CA GLU A 101 -6.52 -0.66 -15.51
C GLU A 101 -6.11 -1.62 -14.39
N LEU A 102 -4.85 -1.54 -13.90
CA LEU A 102 -4.34 -2.41 -12.84
C LEU A 102 -5.17 -2.36 -11.56
N HIS A 103 -5.65 -1.18 -11.14
CA HIS A 103 -6.40 -1.04 -9.89
C HIS A 103 -7.92 -0.96 -10.10
N LYS A 104 -8.40 -0.27 -11.14
CA LYS A 104 -9.84 -0.05 -11.34
C LYS A 104 -10.57 -1.35 -11.57
N ARG A 105 -10.00 -2.26 -12.36
CA ARG A 105 -10.66 -3.51 -12.68
C ARG A 105 -10.91 -4.39 -11.45
N LEU A 106 -9.95 -4.44 -10.52
CA LEU A 106 -10.12 -5.10 -9.23
C LEU A 106 -11.17 -4.40 -8.36
N TYR A 107 -11.18 -3.07 -8.36
CA TYR A 107 -12.15 -2.29 -7.60
C TYR A 107 -13.58 -2.47 -8.15
N ASP A 108 -13.75 -2.42 -9.46
CA ASP A 108 -15.05 -2.56 -10.12
C ASP A 108 -15.66 -3.96 -9.89
N GLU A 109 -14.84 -5.00 -9.89
CA GLU A 109 -15.27 -6.36 -9.57
C GLU A 109 -15.78 -6.46 -8.12
N LEU A 110 -15.04 -5.87 -7.17
CA LEU A 110 -15.52 -5.77 -5.79
C LEU A 110 -16.86 -5.03 -5.70
N ILE A 111 -17.02 -3.91 -6.43
CA ILE A 111 -18.28 -3.16 -6.45
C ILE A 111 -19.42 -3.98 -7.06
N GLY A 112 -19.13 -4.81 -8.06
CA GLY A 112 -20.06 -5.80 -8.61
C GLY A 112 -20.59 -6.73 -7.52
N GLN A 113 -19.67 -7.40 -6.82
CA GLN A 113 -20.03 -8.33 -5.73
C GLN A 113 -20.79 -7.63 -4.59
N ILE A 114 -20.38 -6.42 -4.19
CA ILE A 114 -21.10 -5.61 -3.19
C ILE A 114 -22.55 -5.35 -3.64
N ARG A 115 -22.77 -5.02 -4.92
CA ARG A 115 -24.11 -4.80 -5.44
C ARG A 115 -24.93 -6.08 -5.44
N ASP A 116 -24.32 -7.19 -5.84
CA ASP A 116 -25.01 -8.48 -5.95
C ASP A 116 -25.42 -9.03 -4.58
N MET A 117 -24.66 -8.69 -3.52
CA MET A 117 -25.04 -8.95 -2.12
C MET A 117 -26.06 -7.93 -1.55
N GLY A 118 -26.56 -6.98 -2.34
CA GLY A 118 -27.51 -5.96 -1.88
C GLY A 118 -26.90 -4.86 -0.99
N LEU A 119 -25.58 -4.74 -0.97
CA LEU A 119 -24.83 -3.87 -0.05
C LEU A 119 -24.43 -2.52 -0.63
N LYS A 120 -24.93 -2.17 -1.82
CA LYS A 120 -24.59 -0.93 -2.53
C LYS A 120 -24.70 0.32 -1.65
N ASN A 121 -25.75 0.42 -0.83
CA ASN A 121 -25.98 1.58 0.03
C ASN A 121 -25.17 1.52 1.34
N GLY A 122 -24.57 0.38 1.66
CA GLY A 122 -23.69 0.18 2.81
C GLY A 122 -22.21 0.33 2.47
N TRP A 123 -21.86 0.70 1.24
CA TRP A 123 -20.49 0.91 0.80
C TRP A 123 -20.29 2.32 0.24
N ARG A 124 -19.29 3.02 0.78
CA ARG A 124 -18.89 4.33 0.30
C ARG A 124 -17.67 4.22 -0.62
N ASN A 125 -17.85 4.64 -1.87
CA ASN A 125 -16.74 4.90 -2.78
C ASN A 125 -15.99 6.16 -2.34
N ILE A 126 -14.77 5.96 -1.83
CA ILE A 126 -13.88 7.05 -1.42
C ILE A 126 -12.99 7.47 -2.59
N GLY A 127 -12.60 6.51 -3.44
CA GLY A 127 -11.72 6.74 -4.59
C GLY A 127 -10.35 7.27 -4.17
N SER A 128 -9.83 8.27 -4.88
CA SER A 128 -8.52 8.86 -4.63
C SER A 128 -8.55 10.07 -3.69
N ALA A 129 -9.45 10.08 -2.71
CA ALA A 129 -9.56 11.19 -1.76
C ALA A 129 -8.31 11.30 -0.89
N LYS A 130 -7.83 12.54 -0.69
CA LYS A 130 -6.66 12.83 0.14
C LYS A 130 -6.92 12.51 1.60
N ARG A 131 -6.03 11.73 2.19
CA ARG A 131 -6.00 11.36 3.60
C ARG A 131 -4.80 11.99 4.27
N LEU A 132 -5.01 12.57 5.44
CA LEU A 132 -4.01 13.34 6.14
C LEU A 132 -4.01 12.87 7.59
N THR A 133 -2.81 12.71 8.14
CA THR A 133 -2.66 12.46 9.57
C THR A 133 -3.24 13.62 10.38
N GLN A 134 -3.95 13.30 11.46
CA GLN A 134 -4.32 14.27 12.49
C GLN A 134 -3.10 14.49 13.39
N GLN A 135 -2.12 15.30 12.94
CA GLN A 135 -1.07 15.79 13.83
C GLN A 135 -1.04 17.32 13.82
N GLY A 136 -1.02 17.91 15.02
CA GLY A 136 -0.87 19.35 15.21
C GLY A 136 0.55 19.80 14.88
N HIS A 137 0.68 21.03 14.39
CA HIS A 137 1.86 21.91 14.14
C HIS A 137 3.23 21.35 13.68
N SER A 138 3.58 20.07 13.86
CA SER A 138 4.80 19.42 13.39
C SER A 138 4.47 18.34 12.34
N GLY A 139 4.63 18.68 11.05
CA GLY A 139 4.72 17.72 9.95
C GLY A 139 3.44 16.95 9.61
N ARG A 140 2.67 17.44 8.63
CA ARG A 140 1.46 16.77 8.15
C ARG A 140 1.80 15.80 7.02
N SER A 141 1.85 14.50 7.31
CA SER A 141 1.95 13.43 6.29
C SER A 141 0.58 13.10 5.70
N GLY A 142 0.55 12.60 4.46
CA GLY A 142 -0.69 12.26 3.78
C GLY A 142 -0.55 11.27 2.63
N LYS A 143 -1.68 10.69 2.23
CA LYS A 143 -1.77 9.68 1.16
C LYS A 143 -3.02 9.88 0.31
N GLU A 144 -2.94 9.52 -0.95
CA GLU A 144 -4.05 9.37 -1.90
C GLU A 144 -3.93 7.97 -2.50
N GLY A 145 -4.88 7.07 -2.23
CA GLY A 145 -4.87 5.72 -2.81
C GLY A 145 -5.39 5.72 -4.25
N ASP A 146 -5.05 4.69 -5.02
CA ASP A 146 -5.50 4.58 -6.40
C ASP A 146 -6.99 4.18 -6.47
N SER A 147 -7.43 3.26 -5.62
CA SER A 147 -8.85 3.00 -5.36
C SER A 147 -9.09 2.68 -3.90
N THR A 148 -10.09 3.32 -3.29
CA THR A 148 -10.38 3.12 -1.87
C THR A 148 -11.87 3.15 -1.59
N GLY A 149 -12.28 2.43 -0.54
CA GLY A 149 -13.66 2.36 -0.10
C GLY A 149 -13.79 1.86 1.33
N GLY A 150 -15.00 1.95 1.87
CA GLY A 150 -15.29 1.45 3.19
C GLY A 150 -16.78 1.48 3.52
N PRO A 151 -17.16 0.92 4.67
CA PRO A 151 -18.54 0.73 5.03
C PRO A 151 -19.20 2.03 5.45
N ASP A 152 -20.44 2.21 5.03
CA ASP A 152 -21.33 3.29 5.46
C ASP A 152 -22.37 2.70 6.43
N PRO A 153 -22.62 3.32 7.61
CA PRO A 153 -22.20 4.67 8.03
C PRO A 153 -20.83 4.75 8.73
N GLN A 154 -20.13 3.64 8.99
CA GLN A 154 -18.93 3.61 9.83
C GLN A 154 -17.79 4.51 9.31
N ARG A 155 -17.74 4.75 7.99
CA ARG A 155 -16.80 5.66 7.29
C ARG A 155 -17.50 6.83 6.57
N ALA A 156 -18.68 7.25 7.07
CA ALA A 156 -19.45 8.37 6.52
C ALA A 156 -18.78 9.74 6.75
N ALA A 157 -18.02 9.89 7.84
CA ALA A 157 -17.45 11.18 8.22
C ALA A 157 -16.46 11.71 7.16
N LYS A 158 -16.48 13.02 6.92
CA LYS A 158 -15.51 13.68 6.03
C LYS A 158 -14.10 13.47 6.59
N GLY A 159 -13.20 12.90 5.79
CA GLY A 159 -11.84 12.61 6.23
C GLY A 159 -11.65 11.23 6.88
N ALA A 160 -12.71 10.44 7.14
CA ALA A 160 -12.61 9.08 7.68
C ALA A 160 -11.82 8.15 6.76
N TRP A 161 -10.84 7.41 7.29
CA TRP A 161 -10.01 6.50 6.50
C TRP A 161 -10.82 5.33 5.92
N PRO A 162 -10.46 4.81 4.73
CA PRO A 162 -11.11 3.64 4.15
C PRO A 162 -10.80 2.37 4.96
N THR A 163 -11.53 1.28 4.73
CA THR A 163 -11.15 -0.06 5.20
C THR A 163 -10.37 -0.83 4.13
N LEU A 164 -10.63 -0.54 2.84
CA LEU A 164 -9.90 -1.08 1.70
C LEU A 164 -9.11 0.00 0.97
N VAL A 165 -7.86 -0.33 0.63
CA VAL A 165 -7.04 0.40 -0.33
C VAL A 165 -6.51 -0.54 -1.40
N ILE A 166 -6.55 -0.11 -2.66
CA ILE A 166 -5.85 -0.74 -3.77
C ILE A 166 -4.78 0.24 -4.26
N GLU A 167 -3.55 -0.24 -4.38
CA GLU A 167 -2.40 0.47 -4.93
C GLU A 167 -1.91 -0.27 -6.17
N ALA A 168 -1.68 0.46 -7.28
CA ALA A 168 -1.08 -0.09 -8.48
C ALA A 168 0.35 0.39 -8.69
N GLY A 169 1.13 -0.32 -9.49
CA GLY A 169 2.49 0.11 -9.85
C GLY A 169 3.12 -0.72 -10.96
N PHE A 170 3.64 -0.10 -12.02
CA PHE A 170 4.43 -0.78 -13.06
C PHE A 170 5.87 -0.27 -13.17
N SER A 171 6.12 1.02 -12.90
CA SER A 171 7.47 1.60 -12.92
C SER A 171 8.16 1.57 -11.56
N GLN A 172 7.40 1.63 -10.46
CA GLN A 172 7.94 1.57 -9.10
C GLN A 172 8.49 0.19 -8.76
N SER A 173 9.53 0.17 -7.92
CA SER A 173 10.05 -1.07 -7.37
C SER A 173 9.03 -1.69 -6.41
N LEU A 174 9.05 -3.02 -6.32
CA LEU A 174 8.20 -3.74 -5.38
C LEU A 174 8.51 -3.34 -3.92
N GLY A 175 9.77 -3.05 -3.60
CA GLY A 175 10.18 -2.62 -2.27
C GLY A 175 9.52 -1.31 -1.85
N SER A 176 9.54 -0.31 -2.73
CA SER A 176 8.93 1.00 -2.49
C SER A 176 7.41 0.92 -2.40
N LEU A 177 6.76 0.10 -3.24
CA LEU A 177 5.32 -0.14 -3.15
C LEU A 177 4.94 -0.80 -1.81
N ARG A 178 5.72 -1.80 -1.34
CA ARG A 178 5.49 -2.43 -0.04
C ARG A 178 5.69 -1.47 1.13
N LEU A 179 6.67 -0.57 1.07
CA LEU A 179 6.83 0.51 2.06
C LEU A 179 5.61 1.44 2.06
N ALA A 180 5.10 1.81 0.88
CA ALA A 180 3.91 2.64 0.75
C ALA A 180 2.65 1.96 1.33
N ILE A 181 2.52 0.64 1.15
CA ILE A 181 1.46 -0.19 1.73
C ILE A 181 1.51 -0.17 3.26
N GLN A 182 2.69 -0.43 3.84
CA GLN A 182 2.84 -0.47 5.29
C GLN A 182 2.44 0.85 5.95
N ARG A 183 2.71 1.98 5.29
CA ARG A 183 2.31 3.32 5.78
C ARG A 183 0.80 3.54 5.80
N TRP A 184 -0.01 2.85 4.98
CA TRP A 184 -1.48 2.99 5.06
C TRP A 184 -2.01 2.59 6.43
N PHE A 185 -1.50 1.51 6.98
CA PHE A 185 -1.92 1.01 8.28
C PHE A 185 -1.55 1.98 9.42
N SER A 186 -0.29 2.38 9.51
CA SER A 186 0.17 3.26 10.59
C SER A 186 -0.37 4.69 10.48
N LEU A 187 -0.41 5.29 9.27
CA LEU A 187 -0.92 6.65 9.11
C LEU A 187 -2.44 6.76 9.32
N SER A 188 -3.17 5.66 9.08
CA SER A 188 -4.61 5.60 9.36
C SER A 188 -4.94 5.30 10.81
N ASN A 189 -3.95 5.21 11.70
CA ASN A 189 -4.14 4.71 13.06
C ASN A 189 -4.90 3.36 13.06
N HIS A 190 -4.46 2.46 12.17
CA HIS A 190 -5.03 1.12 11.99
C HIS A 190 -6.49 1.11 11.53
N GLU A 191 -7.01 2.20 10.96
CA GLU A 191 -8.38 2.25 10.43
C GLU A 191 -8.53 1.53 9.08
N VAL A 192 -7.46 1.49 8.28
CA VAL A 192 -7.34 0.63 7.10
C VAL A 192 -7.16 -0.81 7.53
N LYS A 193 -7.89 -1.74 6.91
CA LYS A 193 -7.91 -3.16 7.30
C LYS A 193 -7.31 -4.08 6.25
N VAL A 194 -7.48 -3.74 4.98
CA VAL A 194 -6.95 -4.51 3.85
C VAL A 194 -6.29 -3.54 2.87
N VAL A 195 -5.08 -3.88 2.43
CA VAL A 195 -4.42 -3.21 1.30
C VAL A 195 -4.11 -4.25 0.23
N LEU A 196 -4.57 -4.01 -0.99
CA LEU A 196 -4.20 -4.77 -2.17
C LEU A 196 -3.14 -4.02 -2.97
N LEU A 197 -2.10 -4.73 -3.37
CA LEU A 197 -1.12 -4.24 -4.34
C LEU A 197 -1.28 -4.98 -5.65
N ALA A 198 -1.39 -4.23 -6.75
CA ALA A 198 -1.32 -4.75 -8.11
C ALA A 198 -0.07 -4.22 -8.80
N LYS A 199 0.95 -5.08 -8.94
CA LYS A 199 2.20 -4.74 -9.61
C LYS A 199 2.30 -5.42 -10.97
N PHE A 200 2.59 -4.65 -12.02
CA PHE A 200 3.05 -5.20 -13.30
C PHE A 200 4.56 -5.00 -13.45
N ASN A 201 5.24 -5.92 -14.14
CA ASN A 201 6.67 -5.78 -14.43
C ASN A 201 7.02 -6.06 -15.91
N GLY A 202 6.03 -6.05 -16.80
CA GLY A 202 6.19 -6.35 -18.22
C GLY A 202 5.85 -7.81 -18.59
N THR A 203 6.02 -8.75 -17.65
CA THR A 203 5.85 -10.19 -17.92
C THR A 203 4.94 -10.89 -16.92
N THR A 204 4.71 -10.29 -15.76
CA THR A 204 3.89 -10.83 -14.68
C THR A 204 3.03 -9.73 -14.08
N ILE A 205 1.84 -10.12 -13.62
CA ILE A 205 1.07 -9.34 -12.65
C ILE A 205 1.24 -10.01 -11.29
N LEU A 206 1.69 -9.24 -10.30
CA LEU A 206 1.78 -9.64 -8.91
C LEU A 206 0.66 -8.95 -8.13
N LEU A 207 -0.21 -9.75 -7.52
CA LEU A 207 -1.20 -9.29 -6.57
C LEU A 207 -0.75 -9.66 -5.16
N GLU A 208 -0.71 -8.69 -4.25
CA GLU A 208 -0.45 -8.95 -2.83
C GLU A 208 -1.61 -8.46 -1.97
N LYS A 209 -2.06 -9.29 -1.04
CA LYS A 209 -3.02 -8.94 -0.01
C LYS A 209 -2.32 -8.78 1.32
N TRP A 210 -2.41 -7.56 1.87
CA TRP A 210 -1.85 -7.19 3.15
C TRP A 210 -2.96 -6.90 4.16
N GLU A 211 -2.76 -7.38 5.38
CA GLU A 211 -3.63 -7.17 6.54
C GLU A 211 -2.76 -6.91 7.78
N GLU A 212 -3.35 -6.55 8.92
CA GLU A 212 -2.61 -6.47 10.18
C GLU A 212 -2.81 -7.71 11.04
N GLU A 213 -1.78 -8.04 11.79
CA GLU A 213 -1.82 -9.08 12.82
C GLU A 213 -1.33 -8.52 14.15
N ILE A 214 -1.94 -8.99 15.24
CA ILE A 214 -1.47 -8.67 16.59
C ILE A 214 -0.21 -9.49 16.87
N GLN A 215 0.93 -8.81 17.03
CA GLN A 215 2.12 -9.44 17.58
C GLN A 215 2.10 -9.41 19.11
N VAL A 216 1.99 -10.59 19.71
CA VAL A 216 2.20 -10.79 21.15
C VAL A 216 3.67 -11.09 21.38
N ARG A 217 4.39 -10.23 22.10
CA ARG A 217 5.78 -10.51 22.50
C ARG A 217 5.80 -11.59 23.59
N PRO A 218 6.46 -12.75 23.38
CA PRO A 218 6.63 -13.74 24.44
C PRO A 218 7.48 -13.15 25.59
N GLY A 219 7.04 -13.29 26.83
CA GLY A 219 7.82 -12.89 28.02
C GLY A 219 7.57 -11.48 28.57
N ALA A 220 6.60 -10.72 28.02
CA ALA A 220 6.16 -9.48 28.65
C ALA A 220 5.31 -9.81 29.90
N THR A 221 5.90 -9.69 31.09
CA THR A 221 5.18 -9.79 32.37
C THR A 221 3.97 -8.87 32.34
N THR A 222 2.80 -9.43 32.66
CA THR A 222 1.49 -8.79 32.72
C THR A 222 1.46 -7.60 33.69
N THR A 223 1.98 -6.46 33.26
CA THR A 223 1.56 -5.15 33.73
C THR A 223 0.49 -4.64 32.76
N ARG A 224 -0.66 -4.24 33.29
CA ARG A 224 -1.77 -3.61 32.53
C ARG A 224 -1.16 -2.63 31.51
N HIS A 225 -1.47 -2.79 30.22
CA HIS A 225 -0.82 -2.18 29.04
C HIS A 225 0.29 -3.00 28.36
N SER A 226 0.11 -4.31 28.15
CA SER A 226 0.78 -4.97 27.02
C SER A 226 0.27 -4.33 25.72
N PHE A 227 1.01 -3.39 25.15
CA PHE A 227 0.71 -2.82 23.83
C PHE A 227 0.75 -3.96 22.81
N GLN A 228 -0.43 -4.45 22.43
CA GLN A 228 -0.59 -5.30 21.26
C GLN A 228 -0.13 -4.47 20.05
N HIS A 229 1.00 -4.85 19.47
CA HIS A 229 1.53 -4.14 18.32
C HIS A 229 0.90 -4.74 17.07
N LEU A 230 0.11 -3.94 16.35
CA LEU A 230 -0.40 -4.32 15.03
C LEU A 230 0.74 -4.18 14.02
N THR A 231 1.01 -5.28 13.31
CA THR A 231 2.07 -5.33 12.31
C THR A 231 1.45 -5.71 10.96
N PRO A 232 1.71 -4.96 9.88
CA PRO A 232 1.29 -5.35 8.54
C PRO A 232 1.97 -6.66 8.12
N VAL A 233 1.17 -7.61 7.65
CA VAL A 233 1.61 -8.92 7.19
C VAL A 233 1.08 -9.22 5.79
N LEU A 234 1.93 -9.81 4.96
CA LEU A 234 1.53 -10.35 3.67
C LEU A 234 0.74 -11.64 3.89
N ARG A 235 -0.57 -11.62 3.64
CA ARG A 235 -1.45 -12.78 3.82
C ARG A 235 -1.54 -13.65 2.58
N GLN A 236 -1.45 -13.04 1.40
CA GLN A 236 -1.54 -13.74 0.14
C GLN A 236 -0.71 -13.02 -0.92
N SER A 237 -0.04 -13.81 -1.77
CA SER A 237 0.66 -13.32 -2.96
C SER A 237 0.25 -14.20 -4.13
N ILE A 238 -0.33 -13.61 -5.16
CA ILE A 238 -0.74 -14.27 -6.40
C ILE A 238 0.14 -13.71 -7.51
N THR A 239 0.71 -14.59 -8.31
CA THR A 239 1.37 -14.23 -9.57
C THR A 239 0.54 -14.74 -10.73
N ILE A 240 0.31 -13.86 -11.70
CA ILE A 240 -0.34 -14.18 -12.96
C ILE A 240 0.70 -14.01 -14.09
N THR A 241 0.81 -15.01 -14.94
CA THR A 241 1.68 -15.01 -16.14
C THR A 241 0.85 -15.25 -17.39
N GLN A 242 1.15 -14.53 -18.46
CA GLN A 242 0.58 -14.79 -19.78
C GLN A 242 1.30 -15.95 -20.46
N ASN A 243 0.54 -16.90 -21.00
CA ASN A 243 1.05 -17.97 -21.85
C ASN A 243 0.64 -17.71 -23.31
N THR A 244 1.59 -17.22 -24.10
CA THR A 244 1.41 -16.89 -25.52
C THR A 244 1.50 -18.10 -26.45
N THR A 245 1.82 -19.29 -25.92
CA THR A 245 1.92 -20.53 -26.72
C THR A 245 0.58 -21.20 -26.99
N THR A 246 -0.49 -20.78 -26.30
CA THR A 246 -1.85 -21.30 -26.50
C THR A 246 -2.66 -20.37 -27.42
N ASN A 247 -3.66 -20.94 -28.12
CA ASN A 247 -4.64 -20.18 -28.88
C ASN A 247 -6.08 -20.60 -28.48
N PRO A 248 -6.86 -19.76 -27.78
CA PRO A 248 -6.51 -18.38 -27.38
C PRO A 248 -5.39 -18.31 -26.34
N ILE A 249 -4.78 -17.14 -26.20
CA ILE A 249 -3.81 -16.84 -25.12
C ILE A 249 -4.44 -17.20 -23.78
N SER A 250 -3.72 -17.94 -22.95
CA SER A 250 -4.14 -18.32 -21.61
C SER A 250 -3.35 -17.58 -20.55
N TYR A 251 -3.90 -17.51 -19.34
CA TYR A 251 -3.28 -16.87 -18.19
C TYR A 251 -3.17 -17.90 -17.08
N ASN A 252 -1.97 -18.05 -16.51
CA ASN A 252 -1.75 -18.95 -15.39
C ASN A 252 -1.76 -18.15 -14.09
N VAL A 253 -2.71 -18.47 -13.20
CA VAL A 253 -2.89 -17.82 -11.90
C VAL A 253 -2.41 -18.76 -10.80
N THR A 254 -1.41 -18.31 -10.04
CA THR A 254 -0.87 -19.08 -8.91
C THR A 254 -1.66 -18.86 -7.63
N ARG A 255 -1.67 -19.87 -6.74
CA ARG A 255 -2.18 -19.76 -5.35
C ARG A 255 -3.68 -19.40 -5.24
N GLY A 256 -4.48 -19.73 -6.24
CA GLY A 256 -5.94 -19.76 -6.16
C GLY A 256 -6.61 -18.39 -6.27
N ALA A 257 -7.87 -18.36 -5.88
CA ALA A 257 -8.69 -17.15 -5.84
C ALA A 257 -8.14 -16.12 -4.83
N LEU A 258 -8.32 -14.82 -5.11
CA LEU A 258 -8.09 -13.76 -4.13
C LEU A 258 -9.35 -13.62 -3.26
N VAL A 259 -9.19 -13.66 -1.93
CA VAL A 259 -10.32 -13.58 -0.99
C VAL A 259 -10.14 -12.42 -0.02
N LEU A 260 -11.12 -11.51 0.00
CA LEU A 260 -11.17 -10.38 0.93
C LEU A 260 -12.24 -10.63 2.00
N SER A 261 -11.85 -10.52 3.27
CA SER A 261 -12.77 -10.80 4.36
C SER A 261 -13.88 -9.74 4.46
N PHE A 262 -15.13 -10.21 4.48
CA PHE A 262 -16.29 -9.37 4.71
C PHE A 262 -16.15 -8.57 6.01
N ARG A 263 -15.75 -9.24 7.09
CA ARG A 263 -15.64 -8.64 8.43
C ARG A 263 -14.63 -7.50 8.46
N LEU A 264 -13.51 -7.65 7.75
CA LEU A 264 -12.50 -6.59 7.65
C LEU A 264 -13.00 -5.41 6.82
N LEU A 265 -13.72 -5.68 5.73
CA LEU A 265 -14.22 -4.62 4.84
C LEU A 265 -15.42 -3.89 5.44
N PHE A 266 -16.38 -4.59 6.03
CA PHE A 266 -17.64 -4.02 6.53
C PHE A 266 -17.68 -3.76 8.03
N LEU A 267 -16.66 -4.18 8.79
CA LEU A 267 -16.53 -3.98 10.24
C LEU A 267 -17.70 -4.57 11.05
N ARG A 268 -18.31 -5.64 10.53
CA ARG A 268 -19.39 -6.40 11.18
C ARG A 268 -19.43 -7.83 10.65
N ASP A 269 -20.17 -8.70 11.34
CA ASP A 269 -20.42 -10.05 10.86
C ASP A 269 -21.32 -10.05 9.61
N PRO A 270 -21.12 -11.02 8.69
CA PRO A 270 -21.98 -11.18 7.52
C PRO A 270 -23.39 -11.62 7.94
N GLY A 271 -24.40 -11.04 7.30
CA GLY A 271 -25.80 -11.45 7.37
C GLY A 271 -26.14 -12.54 6.36
N HIS A 272 -27.44 -12.79 6.19
CA HIS A 272 -27.92 -13.76 5.21
C HIS A 272 -27.64 -13.30 3.78
N GLY A 273 -26.96 -14.13 2.99
CA GLY A 273 -26.58 -13.82 1.61
C GLY A 273 -25.34 -12.93 1.47
N GLU A 274 -24.70 -12.57 2.59
CA GLU A 274 -23.44 -11.83 2.61
C GLU A 274 -22.29 -12.80 2.89
N GLY A 275 -21.12 -12.52 2.34
CA GLY A 275 -19.94 -13.36 2.52
C GLY A 275 -18.66 -12.64 2.12
N ASP A 276 -17.55 -13.35 2.23
CA ASP A 276 -16.27 -12.86 1.76
C ASP A 276 -16.32 -12.59 0.25
N PHE A 277 -15.53 -11.61 -0.19
CA PHE A 277 -15.43 -11.24 -1.60
C PHE A 277 -14.39 -12.11 -2.27
N VAL A 278 -14.79 -12.88 -3.28
CA VAL A 278 -13.97 -13.90 -3.92
C VAL A 278 -13.75 -13.51 -5.36
N PHE A 279 -12.50 -13.27 -5.74
CA PHE A 279 -12.07 -13.13 -7.12
C PHE A 279 -11.58 -14.50 -7.58
N SER A 280 -12.45 -15.20 -8.27
CA SER A 280 -12.21 -16.51 -8.85
C SER A 280 -11.01 -16.51 -9.81
N LEU A 281 -10.51 -17.70 -10.13
CA LEU A 281 -9.45 -17.87 -11.13
C LEU A 281 -9.87 -17.25 -12.47
N GLN A 282 -11.11 -17.48 -12.90
CA GLN A 282 -11.63 -16.94 -14.15
C GLN A 282 -11.66 -15.39 -14.15
N GLU A 283 -12.10 -14.77 -13.06
CA GLU A 283 -12.09 -13.31 -12.93
C GLU A 283 -10.67 -12.74 -12.93
N LEU A 284 -9.72 -13.44 -12.30
CA LEU A 284 -8.30 -13.06 -12.30
C LEU A 284 -7.65 -13.23 -13.69
N GLU A 285 -8.03 -14.25 -14.46
CA GLU A 285 -7.60 -14.44 -15.85
C GLU A 285 -8.17 -13.34 -16.76
N GLU A 286 -9.46 -12.99 -16.63
CA GLU A 286 -10.06 -11.89 -17.38
C GLU A 286 -9.49 -10.53 -16.96
N TYR A 287 -9.22 -10.33 -15.67
CA TYR A 287 -8.47 -9.17 -15.18
C TYR A 287 -7.12 -9.05 -15.87
N ALA A 288 -6.34 -10.14 -15.87
CA ALA A 288 -5.03 -10.18 -16.51
C ALA A 288 -5.12 -9.84 -18.01
N LYS A 289 -6.08 -10.43 -18.72
CA LYS A 289 -6.32 -10.14 -20.13
C LYS A 289 -6.53 -8.65 -20.41
N LYS A 290 -7.29 -7.96 -19.55
CA LYS A 290 -7.52 -6.52 -19.69
C LYS A 290 -6.27 -5.69 -19.41
N VAL A 291 -5.50 -6.05 -18.39
CA VAL A 291 -4.23 -5.38 -18.08
C VAL A 291 -3.23 -5.54 -19.23
N TRP A 292 -3.06 -6.74 -19.76
CA TRP A 292 -2.17 -7.00 -20.90
C TRP A 292 -2.59 -6.29 -22.19
N ALA A 293 -3.88 -5.97 -22.36
CA ALA A 293 -4.35 -5.20 -23.51
C ALA A 293 -3.90 -3.72 -23.49
N GLN A 294 -3.33 -3.24 -22.38
CA GLN A 294 -2.79 -1.89 -22.24
C GLN A 294 -1.27 -1.79 -22.46
N VAL A 295 -0.61 -2.91 -22.82
CA VAL A 295 0.85 -3.04 -22.95
C VAL A 295 1.28 -3.08 -24.41
#